data_AF-A0A372YYI9-F1
#
_entry.id   AF-A0A372YYI9-F1
#
_cell.length_a   1.000
_cell.length_b   1.000
_cell.length_c   1.000
_cell.angle_alpha   90.00
_cell.angle_beta   90.00
_cell.angle_gamma   90.00
#
_symmetry.space_group_name_H-M   'P 1'
#
loop_
_entity.id
_entity.type
_entity.pdbx_description
1 polymer ?
#
loop_
_entity_poly.entity_id
_entity_poly.type
_entity_poly.pdbx_seq_one_letter_code
_entity_poly.pdbx_strand_id
1 'polypeptide(L)'
;MIIINKRNLFFLISVWLLSTLLSAQNVTISTPQTQLLLSVPNGGTPEQLYYGSRTSDADIRSICETACRRNAYPVYGMGYPCETALSVRHADGNLTLQMAVIGVKETRLTKENATLTVIELKDKVYPFFVNICYKAWQDADVIETWTEIRHEEKKPVQLQQFASAYLPVRRGNVWLSHLSGAWANEGQLCQEALQPGMKVIKNTDGVRNSQSAHAEVMFSLDGKPQENTGRVIGAALCYSGNYKLRIDTQEDDWHHFLAGINE
;
A
#
# COMPACT_ATOMS: atom_id res chain seq x y z
N MET A 1 50.21 39.21 -38.05
CA MET A 1 49.42 38.58 -39.12
C MET A 1 48.86 37.27 -38.57
N ILE A 2 47.55 37.28 -38.30
CA ILE A 2 46.62 36.17 -37.98
C ILE A 2 47.10 35.16 -36.91
N ILE A 3 46.60 35.35 -35.67
CA ILE A 3 46.52 34.32 -34.64
C ILE A 3 45.06 33.91 -34.52
N ILE A 4 44.77 32.63 -34.81
CA ILE A 4 43.54 31.95 -34.42
C ILE A 4 43.99 30.64 -33.78
N ASN A 5 43.58 30.36 -32.54
CA ASN A 5 42.84 29.12 -32.29
C ASN A 5 42.03 29.10 -30.99
N LYS A 6 40.86 28.47 -31.12
CA LYS A 6 39.78 28.24 -30.14
C LYS A 6 40.21 27.28 -29.04
N ARG A 7 39.70 27.46 -27.80
CA ARG A 7 39.36 26.32 -26.92
C ARG A 7 38.38 26.63 -25.78
N ASN A 8 37.20 26.04 -25.92
CA ASN A 8 36.35 25.36 -24.94
C ASN A 8 35.90 26.09 -23.66
N LEU A 9 34.64 26.54 -23.70
CA LEU A 9 33.82 26.95 -22.57
C LEU A 9 33.13 25.71 -21.96
N PHE A 10 33.57 25.26 -20.79
CA PHE A 10 32.86 24.24 -20.00
C PHE A 10 31.90 24.94 -19.03
N PHE A 11 30.60 24.81 -19.27
CA PHE A 11 29.55 25.16 -18.30
C PHE A 11 29.34 23.97 -17.35
N LEU A 12 29.77 24.11 -16.10
CA LEU A 12 29.44 23.18 -15.01
C LEU A 12 28.08 23.58 -14.43
N ILE A 13 27.03 22.83 -14.73
CA ILE A 13 25.74 22.90 -14.05
C ILE A 13 25.84 22.02 -12.81
N SER A 14 26.01 22.64 -11.63
CA SER A 14 25.91 21.95 -10.35
C SER A 14 24.44 21.70 -10.02
N VAL A 15 23.98 20.46 -10.17
CA VAL A 15 22.68 20.02 -9.66
C VAL A 15 22.84 19.80 -8.15
N TRP A 16 22.29 20.72 -7.36
CA TRP A 16 22.17 20.54 -5.91
C TRP A 16 21.02 19.57 -5.62
N LEU A 17 21.35 18.28 -5.47
CA LEU A 17 20.47 17.31 -4.83
C LEU A 17 20.51 17.58 -3.31
N LEU A 18 19.54 18.34 -2.83
CA LEU A 18 19.34 18.55 -1.40
C LEU A 18 18.67 17.30 -0.81
N SER A 19 19.46 16.31 -0.41
CA SER A 19 18.96 15.15 0.33
C SER A 19 18.96 15.46 1.83
N THR A 20 17.85 15.98 2.34
CA THR A 20 17.65 16.12 3.79
C THR A 20 17.28 14.77 4.39
N LEU A 21 18.18 14.19 5.19
CA LEU A 21 17.87 13.05 6.04
C LEU A 21 17.06 13.54 7.25
N LEU A 22 15.74 13.35 7.22
CA LEU A 22 14.84 13.65 8.35
C LEU A 22 14.80 12.48 9.34
N SER A 23 14.97 12.79 10.63
CA SER A 23 14.69 11.87 11.73
C SER A 23 13.18 11.68 11.86
N ALA A 24 12.72 10.45 12.20
CA ALA A 24 11.32 10.01 12.30
C ALA A 24 10.30 10.86 11.52
N GLN A 25 10.16 10.60 10.23
CA GLN A 25 9.32 11.40 9.36
C GLN A 25 7.89 10.85 9.41
N ASN A 26 6.93 11.68 9.81
CA ASN A 26 5.53 11.41 9.47
C ASN A 26 5.34 11.84 8.02
N VAL A 27 4.77 10.97 7.21
CA VAL A 27 4.48 11.17 5.79
C VAL A 27 2.99 11.27 5.60
N THR A 28 2.57 12.29 4.87
CA THR A 28 1.16 12.55 4.56
C THR A 28 0.96 12.45 3.06
N ILE A 29 0.15 11.47 2.63
CA ILE A 29 -0.22 11.24 1.24
C ILE A 29 -1.64 11.78 1.08
N SER A 30 -1.82 12.84 0.29
CA SER A 30 -3.10 13.55 0.20
C SER A 30 -3.65 13.64 -1.22
N THR A 31 -4.95 13.43 -1.34
CA THR A 31 -5.79 13.82 -2.48
C THR A 31 -6.50 15.15 -2.16
N PRO A 32 -7.41 15.67 -3.00
CA PRO A 32 -8.19 16.85 -2.66
C PRO A 32 -8.96 16.72 -1.33
N GLN A 33 -9.67 15.61 -1.11
CA GLN A 33 -10.58 15.40 0.02
C GLN A 33 -10.17 14.27 0.98
N THR A 34 -9.21 13.42 0.62
CA THR A 34 -8.74 12.31 1.48
C THR A 34 -7.25 12.41 1.80
N GLN A 35 -6.83 11.76 2.88
CA GLN A 35 -5.44 11.68 3.29
C GLN A 35 -5.12 10.34 3.98
N LEU A 36 -3.92 9.85 3.72
CA LEU A 36 -3.28 8.71 4.39
C LEU A 36 -2.07 9.22 5.18
N LEU A 37 -2.04 8.94 6.48
CA LEU A 37 -0.94 9.33 7.38
C LEU A 37 -0.13 8.09 7.77
N LEU A 38 1.18 8.18 7.57
CA LEU A 38 2.14 7.12 7.86
C LEU A 38 3.24 7.65 8.78
N SER A 39 3.61 6.89 9.81
CA SER A 39 4.84 7.06 10.58
C SER A 39 5.93 6.21 9.93
N VAL A 40 7.00 6.83 9.44
CA VAL A 40 8.11 6.13 8.76
C VAL A 40 9.46 6.44 9.44
N PRO A 41 9.69 5.87 10.64
CA PRO A 41 10.92 6.08 11.38
C PRO A 41 12.10 5.40 10.68
N ASN A 42 13.18 6.14 10.42
CA ASN A 42 14.42 5.58 9.89
C ASN A 42 14.94 4.44 10.81
N GLY A 43 15.21 3.27 10.24
CA GLY A 43 15.59 2.05 10.95
C GLY A 43 14.45 1.29 11.64
N GLY A 44 13.24 1.87 11.67
CA GLY A 44 12.04 1.27 12.26
C GLY A 44 11.07 0.71 11.23
N THR A 45 9.92 0.23 11.69
CA THR A 45 8.85 -0.32 10.86
C THR A 45 7.93 0.81 10.40
N PRO A 46 7.50 0.86 9.12
CA PRO A 46 6.51 1.82 8.67
C PRO A 46 5.14 1.49 9.29
N GLU A 47 4.42 2.50 9.78
CA GLU A 47 3.15 2.33 10.45
C GLU A 47 2.08 3.25 9.85
N GLN A 48 0.90 2.72 9.53
CA GLN A 48 -0.28 3.50 9.23
C GLN A 48 -0.92 4.03 10.51
N LEU A 49 -1.24 5.33 10.48
CA LEU A 49 -1.85 6.05 11.60
C LEU A 49 -3.31 6.40 11.30
N TYR A 50 -3.62 6.73 10.04
CA TYR A 50 -4.94 7.22 9.63
C TYR A 50 -5.15 7.08 8.13
N TYR A 51 -6.39 6.75 7.74
CA TYR A 51 -6.88 6.97 6.38
C TYR A 51 -8.32 7.48 6.45
N GLY A 52 -8.64 8.53 5.70
CA GLY A 52 -9.98 9.10 5.68
C GLY A 52 -9.99 10.52 5.10
N SER A 53 -11.02 11.29 5.44
CA SER A 53 -11.18 12.68 5.02
C SER A 53 -9.99 13.55 5.44
N ARG A 54 -9.74 14.61 4.67
CA ARG A 54 -8.71 15.59 5.01
C ARG A 54 -9.00 16.24 6.36
N THR A 55 -7.97 16.42 7.18
CA THR A 55 -8.09 17.01 8.52
C THR A 55 -7.11 18.17 8.69
N SER A 56 -7.29 18.96 9.75
CA SER A 56 -6.42 20.11 10.01
C SER A 56 -5.03 19.68 10.49
N ASP A 57 -4.03 20.57 10.38
CA ASP A 57 -2.69 20.29 10.91
C ASP A 57 -2.68 20.02 12.43
N ALA A 58 -3.64 20.60 13.16
CA ALA A 58 -3.80 20.34 14.59
C ALA A 58 -4.29 18.90 14.84
N ASP A 59 -5.26 18.44 14.05
CA ASP A 59 -5.76 17.06 14.13
C ASP A 59 -4.68 16.06 13.70
N ILE A 60 -3.90 16.36 12.66
CA ILE A 60 -2.78 15.52 12.22
C ILE A 60 -1.79 15.31 13.37
N ARG A 61 -1.40 16.39 14.07
CA ARG A 61 -0.52 16.27 15.25
C ARG A 61 -1.12 15.39 16.34
N SER A 62 -2.40 15.60 16.67
CA SER A 62 -3.10 14.76 17.65
C SER A 62 -3.11 13.29 17.23
N ILE A 63 -3.41 13.00 15.95
CA ILE A 63 -3.42 11.64 15.42
C ILE A 63 -2.02 11.01 15.53
N CYS A 64 -0.96 11.73 15.18
CA CYS A 64 0.40 11.20 15.27
C CYS A 64 0.81 10.79 16.70
N GLU A 65 0.25 11.45 17.71
CA GLU A 65 0.48 11.17 19.13
C GLU A 65 -0.42 10.05 19.67
N THR A 66 -1.68 9.97 19.25
CA THR A 66 -2.68 9.10 19.88
C THR A 66 -3.14 7.92 19.03
N ALA A 67 -2.78 7.86 17.74
CA ALA A 67 -3.28 6.83 16.84
C ALA A 67 -2.87 5.42 17.29
N CYS A 68 -3.80 4.49 17.17
CA CYS A 68 -3.50 3.07 17.28
C CYS A 68 -2.73 2.65 16.02
N ARG A 69 -1.42 2.53 16.15
CA ARG A 69 -0.51 2.29 15.02
C ARG A 69 -0.64 0.88 14.49
N ARG A 70 -0.60 0.72 13.16
CA ARG A 70 -0.62 -0.59 12.50
C ARG A 70 0.50 -0.63 11.48
N ASN A 71 1.20 -1.76 11.35
CA ASN A 71 2.23 -1.91 10.33
C ASN A 71 1.63 -1.55 8.95
N ALA A 72 2.26 -0.66 8.20
CA ALA A 72 1.77 -0.24 6.88
C ALA A 72 1.88 -1.36 5.82
N TYR A 73 2.77 -2.33 6.06
CA TYR A 73 2.96 -3.50 5.18
C TYR A 73 3.49 -4.69 5.99
N PRO A 74 2.59 -5.46 6.65
CA PRO A 74 2.98 -6.54 7.55
C PRO A 74 3.72 -7.66 6.80
N VAL A 75 4.85 -8.10 7.37
CA VAL A 75 5.69 -9.17 6.82
C VAL A 75 5.74 -10.37 7.75
N TYR A 76 5.92 -11.57 7.20
CA TYR A 76 6.12 -12.78 8.01
C TYR A 76 7.46 -12.73 8.74
N GLY A 77 7.48 -13.05 10.03
CA GLY A 77 8.69 -13.06 10.85
C GLY A 77 8.45 -12.72 12.32
N MET A 78 8.93 -11.56 12.75
CA MET A 78 9.06 -11.17 14.17
C MET A 78 7.76 -10.65 14.83
N GLY A 79 6.63 -10.61 14.11
CA GLY A 79 5.38 -10.00 14.55
C GLY A 79 4.38 -10.97 15.21
N TYR A 80 3.35 -10.40 15.86
CA TYR A 80 2.15 -11.11 16.31
C TYR A 80 1.52 -11.92 15.15
N PRO A 81 0.85 -13.06 15.39
CA PRO A 81 0.13 -13.79 14.36
C PRO A 81 -0.95 -12.89 13.73
N CYS A 82 -0.58 -12.22 12.65
CA CYS A 82 -1.43 -11.39 11.82
C CYS A 82 -1.24 -11.81 10.38
N GLU A 83 -2.26 -11.57 9.55
CA GLU A 83 -2.15 -11.87 8.14
C GLU A 83 -1.08 -10.99 7.49
N THR A 84 -0.16 -11.64 6.78
CA THR A 84 1.00 -10.96 6.21
C THR A 84 0.72 -10.53 4.78
N ALA A 85 1.18 -9.34 4.43
CA ALA A 85 1.22 -8.86 3.06
C ALA A 85 2.38 -9.49 2.28
N LEU A 86 3.50 -9.77 2.95
CA LEU A 86 4.69 -10.36 2.35
C LEU A 86 5.25 -11.50 3.19
N SER A 87 5.49 -12.63 2.53
CA SER A 87 6.23 -13.77 3.07
C SER A 87 7.22 -14.26 2.03
N VAL A 88 8.44 -14.58 2.46
CA VAL A 88 9.57 -14.90 1.58
C VAL A 88 10.35 -16.05 2.19
N ARG A 89 10.79 -16.97 1.35
CA ARG A 89 11.81 -17.95 1.69
C ARG A 89 13.15 -17.50 1.11
N HIS A 90 14.08 -17.13 2.00
CA HIS A 90 15.43 -16.71 1.67
C HIS A 90 16.27 -17.85 1.11
N ALA A 91 17.44 -17.51 0.57
CA ALA A 91 18.38 -18.44 -0.06
C ALA A 91 18.85 -19.59 0.85
N ASP A 92 18.88 -19.36 2.17
CA ASP A 92 19.25 -20.32 3.20
C ASP A 92 18.04 -21.14 3.71
N GLY A 93 16.83 -20.82 3.25
CA GLY A 93 15.58 -21.46 3.65
C GLY A 93 14.87 -20.78 4.81
N ASN A 94 15.41 -19.70 5.39
CA ASN A 94 14.74 -18.92 6.43
C ASN A 94 13.51 -18.19 5.86
N LEU A 95 12.46 -18.07 6.67
CA LEU A 95 11.21 -17.41 6.29
C LEU A 95 11.06 -16.00 6.88
N THR A 96 11.93 -15.62 7.81
CA THR A 96 11.77 -14.43 8.64
C THR A 96 12.24 -13.18 7.90
N LEU A 97 11.34 -12.20 7.78
CA LEU A 97 11.67 -10.84 7.39
C LEU A 97 11.66 -9.90 8.61
N GLN A 98 12.60 -8.96 8.62
CA GLN A 98 12.63 -7.82 9.51
C GLN A 98 12.91 -6.54 8.71
N MET A 99 11.87 -6.01 8.09
CA MET A 99 11.95 -4.80 7.26
C MET A 99 12.11 -3.55 8.11
N ALA A 100 13.06 -2.70 7.72
CA ALA A 100 13.32 -1.39 8.30
C ALA A 100 13.31 -0.30 7.23
N VAL A 101 12.72 0.85 7.53
CA VAL A 101 12.76 2.03 6.67
C VAL A 101 14.20 2.50 6.51
N ILE A 102 14.63 2.68 5.28
CA ILE A 102 15.94 3.26 4.93
C ILE A 102 15.83 4.60 4.20
N GLY A 103 14.62 4.96 3.72
CA GLY A 103 14.41 6.23 3.02
C GLY A 103 12.95 6.45 2.64
N VAL A 104 12.65 7.70 2.30
CA VAL A 104 11.38 8.14 1.71
C VAL A 104 11.71 9.07 0.55
N LYS A 105 11.05 8.88 -0.58
CA LYS A 105 11.17 9.76 -1.75
C LYS A 105 9.79 10.24 -2.17
N GLU A 106 9.65 11.55 -2.33
CA GLU A 106 8.45 12.16 -2.89
C GLU A 106 8.78 12.78 -4.25
N THR A 107 7.95 12.53 -5.24
CA THR A 107 8.10 13.04 -6.60
C THR A 107 6.76 13.56 -7.11
N ARG A 108 6.73 14.84 -7.49
CA ARG A 108 5.57 15.44 -8.15
C ARG A 108 5.56 15.07 -9.64
N LEU A 109 4.53 14.35 -10.08
CA LEU A 109 4.32 13.93 -11.46
C LEU A 109 3.43 14.96 -12.17
N THR A 110 4.06 16.03 -12.69
CA THR A 110 3.32 17.18 -13.26
C THR A 110 2.45 16.82 -14.47
N LYS A 111 2.86 15.85 -15.29
CA LYS A 111 2.09 15.41 -16.46
C LYS A 111 0.82 14.61 -16.09
N GLU A 112 0.86 13.93 -14.95
CA GLU A 112 -0.21 13.06 -14.48
C GLU A 112 -1.06 13.74 -13.40
N ASN A 113 -0.71 14.97 -13.00
CA ASN A 113 -1.35 15.66 -11.89
C ASN A 113 -1.41 14.81 -10.60
N ALA A 114 -0.30 14.16 -10.27
CA ALA A 114 -0.22 13.25 -9.12
C ALA A 114 1.07 13.46 -8.32
N THR A 115 1.10 12.96 -7.09
CA THR A 115 2.30 12.90 -6.25
C THR A 115 2.61 11.45 -5.93
N LEU A 116 3.82 11.00 -6.27
CA LEU A 116 4.33 9.67 -5.96
C LEU A 116 5.20 9.72 -4.71
N THR A 117 4.85 8.94 -3.70
CA THR A 117 5.63 8.72 -2.48
C THR A 117 6.11 7.28 -2.45
N VAL A 118 7.41 7.09 -2.26
CA VAL A 118 8.05 5.77 -2.17
C VAL A 118 8.70 5.63 -0.80
N ILE A 119 8.27 4.65 -0.03
CA ILE A 119 8.88 4.27 1.25
C ILE A 119 9.81 3.09 0.97
N GLU A 120 11.11 3.32 1.14
CA GLU A 120 12.15 2.33 0.87
C GLU A 120 12.44 1.53 2.14
N LEU A 121 12.25 0.21 2.07
CA LEU A 121 12.53 -0.72 3.15
C LEU A 121 13.67 -1.66 2.78
N LYS A 122 14.47 -2.02 3.79
CA LYS A 122 15.49 -3.06 3.69
C LYS A 122 15.34 -4.05 4.84
N ASP A 123 15.51 -5.33 4.55
CA ASP A 123 15.65 -6.34 5.58
C ASP A 123 16.95 -6.11 6.40
N LYS A 124 16.88 -6.26 7.72
CA LYS A 124 18.04 -6.01 8.59
C LYS A 124 19.16 -7.03 8.44
N VAL A 125 18.85 -8.25 7.99
CA VAL A 125 19.80 -9.37 7.89
C VAL A 125 20.15 -9.65 6.44
N TYR A 126 19.15 -9.72 5.56
CA TYR A 126 19.31 -10.09 4.17
C TYR A 126 19.45 -8.86 3.26
N PRO A 127 20.17 -8.96 2.14
CA PRO A 127 20.17 -7.93 1.10
C PRO A 127 18.86 -8.00 0.28
N PHE A 128 17.73 -7.81 0.97
CA PHE A 128 16.37 -7.89 0.45
C PHE A 128 15.68 -6.54 0.68
N PHE A 129 14.97 -6.05 -0.33
CA PHE A 129 14.44 -4.69 -0.33
C PHE A 129 13.01 -4.67 -0.85
N VAL A 130 12.21 -3.80 -0.25
CA VAL A 130 10.80 -3.59 -0.62
C VAL A 130 10.56 -2.09 -0.68
N ASN A 131 10.03 -1.62 -1.80
CA ASN A 131 9.47 -0.27 -1.89
C ASN A 131 7.96 -0.38 -1.74
N ILE A 132 7.37 0.41 -0.84
CA ILE A 132 5.93 0.65 -0.80
C ILE A 132 5.67 1.96 -1.53
N CYS A 133 4.93 1.90 -2.62
CA CYS A 133 4.67 3.03 -3.49
C CYS A 133 3.24 3.50 -3.34
N TYR A 134 3.05 4.79 -3.10
CA TYR A 134 1.74 5.44 -3.04
C TYR A 134 1.68 6.57 -4.04
N LYS A 135 0.68 6.58 -4.91
CA LYS A 135 0.46 7.66 -5.87
C LYS A 135 -0.90 8.30 -5.63
N ALA A 136 -0.89 9.55 -5.18
CA ALA A 136 -2.09 10.31 -4.91
C ALA A 136 -2.43 11.25 -6.08
N TRP A 137 -3.57 11.00 -6.72
CA TRP A 137 -4.10 11.85 -7.79
C TRP A 137 -4.66 13.15 -7.21
N GLN A 138 -4.49 14.25 -7.93
CA GLN A 138 -4.93 15.58 -7.49
C GLN A 138 -6.21 16.05 -8.18
N ASP A 139 -6.68 15.30 -9.18
CA ASP A 139 -7.95 15.45 -9.88
C ASP A 139 -8.99 14.40 -9.50
N ALA A 140 -8.61 13.41 -8.69
CA ALA A 140 -9.48 12.38 -8.15
C ALA A 140 -9.12 12.06 -6.68
N ASP A 141 -10.10 11.66 -5.88
CA ASP A 141 -9.87 11.17 -4.51
C ASP A 141 -9.42 9.70 -4.51
N VAL A 142 -8.33 9.42 -5.23
CA VAL A 142 -7.76 8.10 -5.45
C VAL A 142 -6.29 8.08 -5.04
N ILE A 143 -5.93 7.07 -4.23
CA ILE A 143 -4.55 6.70 -3.93
C ILE A 143 -4.31 5.32 -4.53
N GLU A 144 -3.42 5.23 -5.53
CA GLU A 144 -2.90 3.94 -5.99
C GLU A 144 -1.79 3.48 -5.06
N THR A 145 -1.72 2.17 -4.82
CA THR A 145 -0.63 1.57 -4.03
C THR A 145 -0.15 0.26 -4.67
N TRP A 146 1.16 0.07 -4.66
CA TRP A 146 1.80 -1.17 -5.09
C TRP A 146 3.13 -1.37 -4.35
N THR A 147 3.73 -2.53 -4.54
CA THR A 147 5.05 -2.82 -3.99
C THR A 147 6.03 -3.28 -5.06
N GLU A 148 7.28 -2.84 -4.93
CA GLU A 148 8.38 -3.29 -5.76
C GLU A 148 9.37 -4.05 -4.89
N ILE A 149 9.68 -5.28 -5.26
CA ILE A 149 10.49 -6.20 -4.44
C ILE A 149 11.75 -6.56 -5.23
N ARG A 150 12.91 -6.46 -4.57
CA ARG A 150 14.21 -6.84 -5.15
C ARG A 150 15.11 -7.49 -4.10
N HIS A 151 16.00 -8.37 -4.53
CA HIS A 151 17.02 -8.97 -3.68
C HIS A 151 18.38 -9.01 -4.38
N GLU A 152 19.45 -8.99 -3.59
CA GLU A 152 20.84 -9.16 -4.01
C GLU A 152 21.49 -10.37 -3.32
N GLU A 153 20.66 -11.33 -2.87
CA GLU A 153 21.14 -12.60 -2.32
C GLU A 153 21.85 -13.44 -3.38
N LYS A 154 22.81 -14.26 -2.94
CA LYS A 154 23.65 -15.07 -3.84
C LYS A 154 22.92 -16.24 -4.53
N LYS A 155 21.72 -16.58 -4.06
CA LYS A 155 20.89 -17.65 -4.62
C LYS A 155 19.44 -17.14 -4.75
N PRO A 156 18.59 -17.82 -5.54
CA PRO A 156 17.19 -17.46 -5.66
C PRO A 156 16.48 -17.44 -4.30
N VAL A 157 15.57 -16.49 -4.17
CA VAL A 157 14.58 -16.41 -3.09
C VAL A 157 13.21 -16.76 -3.66
N GLN A 158 12.29 -17.20 -2.82
CA GLN A 158 10.93 -17.51 -3.23
C GLN A 158 9.96 -16.59 -2.50
N LEU A 159 9.20 -15.78 -3.26
CA LEU A 159 8.06 -15.05 -2.70
C LEU A 159 6.92 -16.04 -2.47
N GLN A 160 6.48 -16.17 -1.23
CA GLN A 160 5.36 -17.04 -0.85
C GLN A 160 4.06 -16.26 -0.74
N GLN A 161 4.12 -14.99 -0.35
CA GLN A 161 2.98 -14.05 -0.36
C GLN A 161 3.52 -12.68 -0.74
N PHE A 162 2.80 -11.92 -1.56
CA PHE A 162 3.26 -10.63 -2.09
C PHE A 162 2.06 -9.76 -2.49
N ALA A 163 1.28 -9.35 -1.50
CA ALA A 163 0.12 -8.48 -1.69
C ALA A 163 0.56 -7.11 -2.21
N SER A 164 -0.18 -6.54 -3.15
CA SER A 164 0.06 -5.17 -3.63
C SER A 164 -0.22 -4.12 -2.55
N ALA A 165 -1.15 -4.43 -1.64
CA ALA A 165 -1.62 -3.49 -0.62
C ALA A 165 -2.03 -4.20 0.67
N TYR A 166 -1.88 -3.47 1.77
CA TYR A 166 -2.50 -3.75 3.06
C TYR A 166 -3.21 -2.48 3.53
N LEU A 167 -4.45 -2.63 3.99
CA LEU A 167 -5.24 -1.54 4.55
C LEU A 167 -5.96 -2.03 5.83
N PRO A 168 -5.60 -1.52 7.01
CA PRO A 168 -6.39 -1.73 8.21
C PRO A 168 -7.63 -0.83 8.17
N VAL A 169 -8.81 -1.43 8.20
CA VAL A 169 -10.10 -0.72 8.30
C VAL A 169 -10.62 -0.82 9.73
N ARG A 170 -10.91 0.31 10.39
CA ARG A 170 -11.35 0.28 11.80
C ARG A 170 -12.64 -0.52 11.92
N ARG A 171 -12.68 -1.44 12.87
CA ARG A 171 -13.86 -2.25 13.17
C ARG A 171 -15.01 -1.37 13.68
N GLY A 172 -16.22 -1.82 13.44
CA GLY A 172 -17.45 -1.12 13.76
C GLY A 172 -18.62 -1.80 13.06
N ASN A 173 -19.62 -1.03 12.66
CA ASN A 173 -20.69 -1.51 11.79
C ASN A 173 -20.25 -1.46 10.33
N VAL A 174 -19.23 -2.25 9.96
CA VAL A 174 -18.67 -2.24 8.60
C VAL A 174 -19.36 -3.29 7.73
N TRP A 175 -19.78 -2.89 6.53
CA TRP A 175 -20.34 -3.78 5.52
C TRP A 175 -19.43 -3.84 4.30
N LEU A 176 -19.27 -5.06 3.77
CA LEU A 176 -18.58 -5.33 2.53
C LEU A 176 -19.60 -5.39 1.39
N SER A 177 -19.35 -4.63 0.33
CA SER A 177 -19.96 -4.87 -0.98
C SER A 177 -18.91 -5.46 -1.91
N HIS A 178 -19.26 -6.54 -2.60
CA HIS A 178 -18.42 -7.18 -3.63
C HIS A 178 -19.30 -7.72 -4.76
N LEU A 179 -18.68 -7.99 -5.90
CA LEU A 179 -19.39 -8.53 -7.06
C LEU A 179 -19.05 -10.02 -7.22
N SER A 180 -20.11 -10.83 -7.30
CA SER A 180 -20.04 -12.25 -7.61
C SER A 180 -20.69 -12.51 -8.96
N GLY A 181 -20.57 -13.73 -9.48
CA GLY A 181 -21.25 -14.06 -10.72
C GLY A 181 -21.01 -15.47 -11.19
N ALA A 182 -21.45 -15.71 -12.41
CA ALA A 182 -21.09 -16.86 -13.20
C ALA A 182 -21.01 -16.42 -14.67
N TRP A 183 -20.62 -17.35 -15.55
CA TRP A 183 -20.67 -17.11 -16.99
C TRP A 183 -22.06 -16.65 -17.42
N ALA A 184 -22.12 -15.56 -18.16
CA ALA A 184 -23.36 -14.91 -18.62
C ALA A 184 -24.29 -14.41 -17.49
N ASN A 185 -23.75 -14.25 -16.29
CA ASN A 185 -24.43 -13.73 -15.12
C ASN A 185 -23.43 -13.04 -14.16
N GLU A 186 -22.55 -12.22 -14.72
CA GLU A 186 -21.51 -11.48 -14.01
C GLU A 186 -22.09 -10.29 -13.21
N GLY A 187 -21.29 -9.70 -12.32
CA GLY A 187 -21.62 -8.41 -11.68
C GLY A 187 -22.76 -8.43 -10.66
N GLN A 188 -23.07 -9.57 -10.05
CA GLN A 188 -24.10 -9.68 -9.02
C GLN A 188 -23.62 -9.06 -7.70
N LEU A 189 -24.25 -7.96 -7.31
CA LEU A 189 -23.92 -7.25 -6.08
C LEU A 189 -24.27 -8.07 -4.84
N CYS A 190 -23.26 -8.39 -4.05
CA CYS A 190 -23.36 -9.00 -2.74
C CYS A 190 -23.04 -7.96 -1.66
N GLN A 191 -23.86 -7.89 -0.62
CA GLN A 191 -23.67 -6.98 0.50
C GLN A 191 -23.83 -7.74 1.82
N GLU A 192 -22.81 -7.72 2.66
CA GLU A 192 -22.80 -8.45 3.94
C GLU A 192 -22.05 -7.67 5.02
N ALA A 193 -22.50 -7.78 6.26
CA ALA A 193 -21.76 -7.24 7.40
C ALA A 193 -20.45 -8.03 7.61
N LEU A 194 -19.33 -7.34 7.84
CA LEU A 194 -18.08 -8.00 8.18
C LEU A 194 -18.14 -8.53 9.63
N GLN A 195 -18.07 -9.86 9.75
CA GLN A 195 -18.06 -10.57 11.02
C GLN A 195 -16.64 -11.06 11.35
N PRO A 196 -16.34 -11.41 12.62
CA PRO A 196 -15.10 -12.08 12.99
C PRO A 196 -14.80 -13.31 12.11
N GLY A 197 -13.52 -13.50 11.79
CA GLY A 197 -13.05 -14.52 10.86
C GLY A 197 -12.55 -13.93 9.53
N MET A 198 -12.27 -14.81 8.57
CA MET A 198 -11.68 -14.43 7.29
C MET A 198 -12.68 -14.52 6.14
N LYS A 199 -12.84 -13.42 5.40
CA LYS A 199 -13.47 -13.39 4.07
C LYS A 199 -12.38 -13.44 3.00
N VAL A 200 -12.55 -14.31 2.02
CA VAL A 200 -11.66 -14.41 0.85
C VAL A 200 -12.48 -14.25 -0.42
N ILE A 201 -12.04 -13.35 -1.30
CA ILE A 201 -12.54 -13.19 -2.67
C ILE A 201 -11.35 -13.45 -3.59
N LYS A 202 -11.44 -14.44 -4.47
CA LYS A 202 -10.31 -14.85 -5.30
C LYS A 202 -10.76 -15.35 -6.67
N ASN A 203 -9.84 -15.26 -7.61
CA ASN A 203 -9.96 -15.90 -8.90
C ASN A 203 -8.64 -16.61 -9.24
N THR A 204 -8.74 -17.83 -9.77
CA THR A 204 -7.61 -18.68 -10.17
C THR A 204 -7.69 -19.11 -11.64
N ASP A 205 -8.57 -18.46 -12.41
CA ASP A 205 -8.88 -18.84 -13.80
C ASP A 205 -7.87 -18.26 -14.80
N GLY A 206 -6.96 -17.40 -14.36
CA GLY A 206 -5.86 -16.81 -15.13
C GLY A 206 -6.28 -15.67 -16.07
N VAL A 207 -7.41 -15.80 -16.77
CA VAL A 207 -7.82 -14.85 -17.83
C VAL A 207 -9.27 -14.36 -17.70
N ARG A 208 -10.10 -15.00 -16.88
CA ARG A 208 -11.53 -14.66 -16.67
C ARG A 208 -11.74 -14.10 -15.27
N ASN A 209 -11.06 -13.00 -14.98
CA ASN A 209 -10.93 -12.44 -13.63
C ASN A 209 -12.19 -11.74 -13.10
N SER A 210 -13.25 -11.63 -13.91
CA SER A 210 -14.52 -10.96 -13.58
C SER A 210 -15.75 -11.85 -13.78
N GLN A 211 -15.57 -13.15 -14.05
CA GLN A 211 -16.70 -14.04 -14.34
C GLN A 211 -17.38 -14.54 -13.05
N SER A 212 -16.59 -15.03 -12.09
CA SER A 212 -17.09 -15.67 -10.86
C SER A 212 -17.03 -14.75 -9.64
N ALA A 213 -16.02 -13.90 -9.61
CA ALA A 213 -15.75 -12.91 -8.59
C ALA A 213 -15.01 -11.76 -9.26
N HIS A 214 -15.03 -10.61 -8.61
CA HIS A 214 -14.35 -9.40 -9.06
C HIS A 214 -13.26 -8.98 -8.07
N ALA A 215 -12.29 -8.20 -8.56
CA ALA A 215 -11.16 -7.73 -7.76
C ALA A 215 -11.42 -6.32 -7.17
N GLU A 216 -12.66 -5.86 -7.24
CA GLU A 216 -13.17 -4.63 -6.65
C GLU A 216 -14.14 -4.88 -5.49
N VAL A 217 -13.98 -4.09 -4.43
CA VAL A 217 -14.79 -4.15 -3.20
C VAL A 217 -15.03 -2.75 -2.65
N MET A 218 -16.09 -2.61 -1.86
CA MET A 218 -16.38 -1.40 -1.10
C MET A 218 -16.62 -1.73 0.37
N PHE A 219 -16.01 -0.97 1.27
CA PHE A 219 -16.24 -1.01 2.71
C PHE A 219 -17.12 0.16 3.11
N SER A 220 -18.40 -0.08 3.40
CA SER A 220 -19.29 0.90 4.00
C SER A 220 -19.02 0.96 5.50
N LEU A 221 -18.60 2.13 5.99
CA LEU A 221 -18.11 2.30 7.37
C LEU A 221 -19.21 2.64 8.38
N ASP A 222 -20.40 3.00 7.88
CA ASP A 222 -21.53 3.53 8.66
C ASP A 222 -22.75 2.58 8.68
N GLY A 223 -22.52 1.28 8.44
CA GLY A 223 -23.55 0.26 8.38
C GLY A 223 -23.88 -0.20 6.98
N LYS A 224 -25.12 -0.65 6.79
CA LYS A 224 -25.59 -1.20 5.52
C LYS A 224 -25.38 -0.16 4.40
N PRO A 225 -24.81 -0.53 3.24
CA PRO A 225 -24.49 0.42 2.18
C PRO A 225 -25.73 1.19 1.71
N GLN A 226 -25.57 2.47 1.41
CA GLN A 226 -26.59 3.35 0.82
C GLN A 226 -25.93 4.15 -0.32
N GLU A 227 -26.63 4.30 -1.45
CA GLU A 227 -26.05 4.90 -2.67
C GLU A 227 -25.58 6.35 -2.49
N ASN A 228 -26.36 7.17 -1.76
CA ASN A 228 -26.15 8.62 -1.71
C ASN A 228 -25.68 9.13 -0.34
N THR A 229 -25.41 8.25 0.62
CA THR A 229 -25.08 8.64 2.01
C THR A 229 -24.15 7.64 2.68
N GLY A 230 -23.29 8.13 3.57
CA GLY A 230 -22.38 7.30 4.36
C GLY A 230 -20.96 7.28 3.80
N ARG A 231 -20.00 6.95 4.66
CA ARG A 231 -18.58 6.87 4.33
C ARG A 231 -18.26 5.50 3.74
N VAL A 232 -17.55 5.51 2.62
CA VAL A 232 -17.16 4.29 1.90
C VAL A 232 -15.68 4.34 1.55
N ILE A 233 -15.00 3.22 1.71
CA ILE A 233 -13.68 2.99 1.11
C ILE A 233 -13.86 2.05 -0.06
N GLY A 234 -13.61 2.52 -1.28
CA GLY A 234 -13.50 1.66 -2.45
C GLY A 234 -12.07 1.15 -2.62
N ALA A 235 -11.93 -0.12 -3.03
CA ALA A 235 -10.65 -0.69 -3.41
C ALA A 235 -10.81 -1.56 -4.65
N ALA A 236 -9.90 -1.41 -5.61
CA ALA A 236 -9.86 -2.22 -6.82
C ALA A 236 -8.41 -2.64 -7.09
N LEU A 237 -8.20 -3.92 -7.39
CA LEU A 237 -6.91 -4.42 -7.82
C LEU A 237 -6.80 -4.34 -9.36
N CYS A 238 -5.90 -3.50 -9.85
CA CYS A 238 -5.60 -3.36 -11.28
C CYS A 238 -4.75 -4.52 -11.80
N TYR A 239 -5.31 -5.73 -11.83
CA TYR A 239 -4.63 -6.94 -12.28
C TYR A 239 -5.58 -7.90 -13.00
N SER A 240 -5.18 -8.39 -14.17
CA SER A 240 -5.98 -9.27 -15.02
C SER A 240 -5.79 -10.76 -14.75
N GLY A 241 -4.76 -11.13 -13.99
CA GLY A 241 -4.41 -12.52 -13.69
C GLY A 241 -5.12 -13.07 -12.46
N ASN A 242 -4.51 -14.09 -11.85
CA ASN A 242 -4.99 -14.68 -10.60
C ASN A 242 -4.82 -13.69 -9.44
N TYR A 243 -5.90 -13.44 -8.71
CA TYR A 243 -5.87 -12.53 -7.58
C TYR A 243 -6.51 -13.14 -6.35
N LYS A 244 -6.18 -12.56 -5.20
CA LYS A 244 -6.78 -12.88 -3.92
C LYS A 244 -6.89 -11.61 -3.08
N LEU A 245 -8.12 -11.32 -2.69
CA LEU A 245 -8.47 -10.33 -1.69
C LEU A 245 -8.80 -11.08 -0.39
N ARG A 246 -8.23 -10.63 0.72
CA ARG A 246 -8.45 -11.21 2.04
C ARG A 246 -8.85 -10.10 2.98
N ILE A 247 -9.89 -10.35 3.76
CA ILE A 247 -10.35 -9.45 4.82
C ILE A 247 -10.39 -10.31 6.06
N ASP A 248 -9.40 -10.13 6.91
CA ASP A 248 -9.31 -10.88 8.16
C ASP A 248 -9.75 -10.01 9.32
N THR A 249 -10.78 -10.46 10.02
CA THR A 249 -11.34 -9.78 11.20
C THR A 249 -10.95 -10.59 12.42
N GLN A 250 -9.87 -10.15 13.07
CA GLN A 250 -9.33 -10.84 14.23
C GLN A 250 -9.98 -10.36 15.53
N GLU A 251 -9.37 -10.69 16.66
CA GLU A 251 -9.79 -10.23 17.98
C GLU A 251 -9.51 -8.74 18.22
N ASP A 252 -8.72 -8.10 17.37
CA ASP A 252 -8.43 -6.68 17.47
C ASP A 252 -9.58 -5.81 16.91
N ASP A 253 -9.37 -4.49 17.01
CA ASP A 253 -10.33 -3.47 16.58
C ASP A 253 -10.27 -3.17 15.07
N TRP A 254 -9.80 -4.11 14.24
CA TRP A 254 -9.59 -3.87 12.81
C TRP A 254 -10.05 -5.02 11.91
N HIS A 255 -10.44 -4.66 10.68
CA HIS A 255 -10.53 -5.56 9.54
C HIS A 255 -9.24 -5.37 8.72
N HIS A 256 -8.45 -6.42 8.61
CA HIS A 256 -7.19 -6.42 7.89
C HIS A 256 -7.43 -6.76 6.42
N PHE A 257 -7.50 -5.74 5.57
CA PHE A 257 -7.69 -5.92 4.13
C PHE A 257 -6.33 -6.08 3.44
N LEU A 258 -6.16 -7.17 2.69
CA LEU A 258 -5.01 -7.45 1.85
C LEU A 258 -5.47 -7.73 0.43
N ALA A 259 -4.80 -7.15 -0.55
CA ALA A 259 -5.14 -7.32 -1.96
C ALA A 259 -3.88 -7.52 -2.80
N GLY A 260 -3.90 -8.52 -3.68
CA GLY A 260 -2.81 -8.73 -4.62
C GLY A 260 -2.97 -9.98 -5.47
N ILE A 261 -1.85 -10.37 -6.07
CA ILE A 261 -1.73 -11.59 -6.86
C ILE A 261 -2.00 -12.80 -5.96
N ASN A 262 -2.67 -13.82 -6.51
CA ASN A 262 -2.82 -15.10 -5.82
C ASN A 262 -1.53 -15.91 -5.97
N GLU A 263 -0.85 -16.14 -4.86
CA GLU A 263 0.39 -16.91 -4.77
C GLU A 263 0.26 -18.41 -5.12
#